data_AF-A0A2Z6MT80-F1
#
_entry.id   AF-A0A2Z6MT80-F1
#
_cell.length_a   1.000
_cell.length_b   1.000
_cell.length_c   1.000
_cell.angle_alpha   90.00
_cell.angle_beta   90.00
_cell.angle_gamma   90.00
#
_symmetry.space_group_name_H-M   'P 1'
#
loop_
_entity.id
_entity.type
_entity.pdbx_description
1 polymer ?
#
loop_
_entity_poly.entity_id
_entity_poly.type
_entity_poly.pdbx_seq_one_letter_code
_entity_poly.pdbx_strand_id
1 'polypeptide(L)'
;MAVVDTLSTHSADEEYLGERQHPSTWNGDAEIVEAFYEFSAEIGKIEKVIDSRNSDRNLRNRCGAGVLPYELLAPSSEPGVTCRGVPNSVSV
;
A
#
# COMPACT_ATOMS: atom_id res chain seq x y z
N MET A 1 8.66 24.12 0.08
CA MET A 1 8.00 22.83 -0.22
C MET A 1 8.92 21.63 -0.09
N ALA A 2 10.24 21.78 -0.27
CA ALA A 2 11.21 20.68 -0.20
C ALA A 2 11.03 19.65 0.95
N VAL A 3 10.77 20.07 2.19
CA VAL A 3 10.63 19.13 3.31
C VAL A 3 9.42 18.21 3.15
N VAL A 4 8.27 18.75 2.74
CA VAL A 4 7.04 17.96 2.56
C VAL A 4 7.20 17.01 1.38
N ASP A 5 7.82 17.47 0.29
CA ASP A 5 8.06 16.64 -0.89
C ASP A 5 8.98 15.45 -0.55
N THR A 6 10.05 15.70 0.22
CA THR A 6 10.95 14.64 0.68
C THR A 6 10.22 13.65 1.60
N LEU A 7 9.43 14.14 2.57
CA LEU A 7 8.71 13.27 3.51
C LEU A 7 7.54 12.50 2.87
N SER A 8 7.06 12.93 1.69
CA SER A 8 5.97 12.28 0.96
C SER A 8 6.48 11.32 -0.13
N THR A 9 7.79 11.14 -0.24
CA THR A 9 8.42 10.35 -1.29
C THR A 9 8.68 8.93 -0.80
N HIS A 10 8.15 7.95 -1.52
CA HIS A 10 8.48 6.54 -1.32
C HIS A 10 9.85 6.22 -1.92
N SER A 11 10.68 5.52 -1.15
CA SER A 11 11.96 4.98 -1.63
C SER A 11 11.73 3.88 -2.68
N ALA A 12 12.69 3.67 -3.57
CA ALA A 12 12.68 2.54 -4.51
C ALA A 12 12.84 1.18 -3.81
N ASP A 13 13.45 1.19 -2.63
CA ASP A 13 13.74 0.00 -1.83
C ASP A 13 12.73 -0.18 -0.68
N GLU A 14 11.59 0.52 -0.71
CA GLU A 14 10.56 0.46 0.33
C GLU A 14 9.89 -0.92 0.38
N GLU A 15 9.57 -1.40 1.59
CA GLU A 15 8.80 -2.64 1.78
C GLU A 15 7.37 -2.32 2.23
N TYR A 16 6.39 -2.68 1.41
CA TYR A 16 4.99 -2.39 1.69
C TYR A 16 4.30 -3.51 2.48
N LEU A 17 3.12 -3.18 3.00
CA LEU A 17 2.29 -4.13 3.73
C LEU A 17 1.94 -5.35 2.87
N GLY A 18 2.22 -6.55 3.39
CA GLY A 18 2.01 -7.81 2.66
C GLY A 18 3.19 -8.18 1.74
N GLU A 19 4.23 -7.37 1.69
CA GLU A 19 5.51 -7.66 1.05
C GLU A 19 6.57 -7.97 2.11
N ARG A 20 7.58 -8.73 1.69
CA ARG A 20 8.74 -9.02 2.51
C ARG A 20 9.94 -9.34 1.64
N GLN A 21 11.07 -8.75 1.93
CA GLN A 21 12.32 -9.17 1.30
C GLN A 21 12.71 -10.57 1.81
N HIS A 22 13.06 -11.45 0.87
CA HIS A 22 13.47 -12.84 1.12
C HIS A 22 12.43 -13.71 1.86
N PRO A 23 11.22 -13.90 1.31
CA PRO A 23 10.14 -14.67 1.93
C PRO A 23 10.45 -16.17 2.10
N SER A 24 11.49 -16.69 1.42
CA SER A 24 11.94 -18.07 1.56
C SER A 24 13.02 -18.27 2.62
N THR A 25 13.63 -17.21 3.16
CA THR A 25 14.73 -17.32 4.15
C THR A 25 14.44 -16.66 5.48
N TRP A 26 13.35 -15.88 5.61
CA TRP A 26 13.00 -15.21 6.87
C TRP A 26 12.52 -16.17 7.95
N ASN A 27 11.87 -17.28 7.56
CA ASN A 27 11.37 -18.29 8.47
C ASN A 27 11.35 -19.67 7.78
N GLY A 28 11.77 -20.70 8.51
CA GLY A 28 11.76 -22.09 8.04
C GLY A 28 10.48 -22.86 8.37
N ASP A 29 9.58 -22.25 9.15
CA ASP A 29 8.29 -22.83 9.49
C ASP A 29 7.28 -22.63 8.34
N ALA A 30 6.83 -23.73 7.75
CA ALA A 30 5.91 -23.72 6.63
C ALA A 30 4.54 -23.11 6.98
N GLU A 31 4.05 -23.30 8.21
CA GLU A 31 2.74 -22.78 8.63
C GLU A 31 2.76 -21.24 8.71
N ILE A 32 3.86 -20.68 9.21
CA ILE A 32 4.03 -19.22 9.31
C ILE A 32 4.17 -18.59 7.91
N VAL A 33 4.89 -19.26 7.02
CA VAL A 33 5.05 -18.81 5.63
C VAL A 33 3.72 -18.83 4.89
N GLU A 34 2.93 -19.90 5.04
CA GLU A 34 1.59 -20.00 4.45
C GLU A 34 0.66 -18.90 4.98
N ALA A 35 0.61 -18.69 6.29
CA ALA A 35 -0.19 -17.63 6.89
C ALA A 35 0.20 -16.22 6.38
N PHE A 36 1.50 -15.98 6.12
CA PHE A 36 1.95 -14.73 5.50
C PHE A 36 1.45 -14.59 4.05
N TYR A 37 1.45 -15.67 3.27
CA TYR A 37 0.90 -15.64 1.91
C TYR A 37 -0.61 -15.38 1.89
N GLU A 38 -1.35 -15.98 2.83
CA GLU A 38 -2.78 -15.68 2.99
C GLU A 38 -2.99 -14.20 3.33
N PHE A 39 -2.22 -13.66 4.28
CA PHE A 39 -2.25 -12.23 4.60
C PHE A 39 -1.97 -11.35 3.38
N SER A 40 -0.89 -11.63 2.64
CA SER A 40 -0.52 -10.89 1.42
C SER A 40 -1.64 -10.93 0.38
N ALA A 41 -2.29 -12.09 0.21
CA ALA A 41 -3.42 -12.23 -0.70
C ALA A 41 -4.65 -11.41 -0.27
N GLU A 42 -4.96 -11.36 1.03
CA GLU A 42 -6.04 -10.51 1.56
C GLU A 42 -5.74 -9.02 1.40
N ILE A 43 -4.49 -8.60 1.64
CA ILE A 43 -4.05 -7.23 1.40
C ILE A 43 -4.26 -6.83 -0.07
N GLY A 44 -3.87 -7.69 -1.02
CA GLY A 44 -4.12 -7.46 -2.45
C GLY A 44 -5.61 -7.39 -2.82
N LYS A 45 -6.50 -8.08 -2.09
CA LYS A 45 -7.96 -7.95 -2.27
C LYS A 45 -8.46 -6.60 -1.75
N ILE A 46 -7.93 -6.11 -0.64
CA ILE A 46 -8.31 -4.80 -0.07
C ILE A 46 -8.03 -3.67 -1.06
N GLU A 47 -6.93 -3.73 -1.81
CA GLU A 47 -6.62 -2.74 -2.84
C GLU A 47 -7.75 -2.63 -3.88
N LYS A 48 -8.23 -3.77 -4.39
CA LYS A 48 -9.37 -3.82 -5.33
C LYS A 48 -10.66 -3.26 -4.72
N VAL A 49 -10.87 -3.46 -3.41
CA VAL A 49 -12.02 -2.89 -2.69
C VAL A 49 -11.89 -1.37 -2.60
N ILE A 50 -10.69 -0.83 -2.38
CA ILE A 50 -10.44 0.61 -2.39
C ILE A 50 -10.72 1.19 -3.77
N ASP A 51 -10.24 0.56 -4.84
CA ASP A 51 -10.50 0.98 -6.22
C ASP A 51 -11.99 1.00 -6.56
N SER A 52 -12.70 -0.07 -6.17
CA SER A 52 -14.15 -0.17 -6.35
C SER A 52 -14.90 0.93 -5.60
N ARG A 53 -14.49 1.25 -4.37
CA ARG A 53 -15.06 2.35 -3.58
C ARG A 53 -14.76 3.73 -4.18
N ASN A 54 -13.55 3.93 -4.70
CA ASN A 54 -13.17 5.17 -5.38
C ASN A 54 -13.98 5.37 -6.68
N SER A 55 -14.38 4.28 -7.32
CA SER A 55 -15.22 4.31 -8.54
C SER A 55 -16.73 4.48 -8.25
N ASP A 56 -17.18 4.21 -7.02
CA ASP A 56 -18.59 4.31 -6.65
C ASP A 56 -19.01 5.78 -6.47
N ARG A 57 -19.87 6.25 -7.38
CA ARG A 57 -20.41 7.62 -7.39
C ARG A 57 -21.30 7.94 -6.18
N ASN A 58 -21.80 6.93 -5.48
CA ASN A 58 -22.55 7.13 -4.23
C ASN A 58 -21.62 7.54 -3.08
N LEU A 59 -20.32 7.21 -3.16
CA LEU A 59 -19.30 7.54 -2.17
C LEU A 59 -18.65 8.90 -2.49
N ARG A 60 -19.40 9.97 -2.22
CA ARG A 60 -19.07 11.36 -2.64
C ARG A 60 -17.80 11.96 -2.02
N ASN A 61 -17.30 11.37 -0.93
CA ASN A 61 -16.12 11.87 -0.20
C ASN A 61 -14.81 11.17 -0.60
N ARG A 62 -14.77 10.53 -1.76
CA ARG A 62 -13.62 9.73 -2.22
C ARG A 62 -12.93 10.27 -3.46
N CYS A 63 -13.71 10.85 -4.38
CA CYS A 63 -13.24 11.41 -5.65
C CYS A 63 -14.07 12.65 -5.97
N GLY A 64 -13.47 13.68 -6.56
CA GLY A 64 -14.16 14.92 -6.89
C GLY A 64 -13.40 15.79 -7.89
N ALA A 65 -14.00 16.90 -8.31
CA ALA A 65 -13.33 17.83 -9.21
C ALA A 65 -12.08 18.41 -8.53
N GLY A 66 -10.90 18.12 -9.09
CA GLY A 66 -9.61 18.53 -8.54
C GLY A 66 -9.14 17.74 -7.30
N VAL A 67 -9.84 16.67 -6.93
CA VAL A 67 -9.49 15.80 -5.80
C VAL A 67 -9.12 14.43 -6.34
N LEU A 68 -7.87 14.01 -6.11
CA LEU A 68 -7.40 12.67 -6.46
C LEU A 68 -8.20 11.60 -5.68
N PRO A 69 -8.37 10.39 -6.25
CA PRO A 69 -8.97 9.28 -5.53
C PRO A 69 -8.30 9.03 -4.18
N TYR A 70 -9.10 8.68 -3.18
CA TYR A 70 -8.56 8.36 -1.86
C TYR A 70 -7.83 7.01 -1.88
N GLU A 71 -6.51 7.06 -2.04
CA GLU A 71 -5.61 5.91 -2.14
C GLU A 71 -4.54 5.87 -1.04
N LEU A 72 -4.58 6.76 -0.05
CA LEU A 72 -3.60 6.80 1.06
C LEU A 72 -3.52 5.51 1.90
N LEU A 73 -4.52 4.63 1.79
CA LEU A 73 -4.57 3.32 2.43
C LEU A 73 -4.48 2.16 1.42
N ALA A 74 -4.21 2.44 0.15
CA ALA A 74 -3.89 1.42 -0.82
C ALA A 74 -2.54 0.79 -0.42
N PRO A 75 -2.45 -0.55 -0.32
CA PRO A 75 -1.27 -1.19 0.26
C PRO A 75 0.01 -0.96 -0.53
N SER A 76 -0.07 -1.03 -1.86
CA SER A 76 1.07 -0.95 -2.76
C SER A 76 1.27 0.45 -3.35
N SER A 77 2.53 0.79 -3.67
CA SER A 77 2.88 1.99 -4.42
C SER A 77 4.15 1.81 -5.24
N GLU A 78 4.25 2.58 -6.31
CA GLU A 78 5.51 2.83 -7.01
C GLU A 78 6.38 3.82 -6.21
N PRO A 79 7.70 3.91 -6.52
CA PRO A 79 8.57 4.91 -5.91
C PRO A 79 8.17 6.33 -6.29
N GLY A 80 8.44 7.30 -5.41
CA GLY A 80 8.10 8.71 -5.64
C GLY A 80 6.94 9.22 -4.79
N VAL A 81 6.41 10.39 -5.14
CA VAL A 81 5.24 11.00 -4.46
C VAL A 81 3.98 10.55 -5.18
N THR A 82 3.32 9.52 -4.64
CA THR A 82 2.22 8.80 -5.32
C THR A 82 0.85 8.99 -4.66
N CYS A 83 0.81 9.50 -3.43
CA CYS A 83 -0.41 9.59 -2.60
C CYS A 83 -1.07 8.22 -2.32
N ARG A 84 -0.27 7.14 -2.32
CA ARG A 84 -0.70 5.77 -2.04
C ARG A 84 0.47 4.94 -1.49
N GLY A 85 0.20 3.72 -1.04
CA GLY A 85 1.20 2.82 -0.48
C GLY A 85 1.25 2.90 1.04
N VAL A 86 1.23 1.74 1.69
CA VAL A 86 1.35 1.63 3.16
C VAL A 86 2.65 0.88 3.46
N PRO A 87 3.72 1.59 3.87
CA PRO A 87 4.96 0.96 4.30
C PRO A 87 4.77 0.07 5.52
N ASN A 88 5.61 -0.95 5.66
CA ASN A 88 5.63 -1.82 6.84
C ASN A 88 6.04 -1.10 8.14
N SER A 89 6.70 0.05 8.04
CA SER A 89 7.28 0.76 9.18
C SER A 89 7.25 2.28 9.00
N VAL A 90 7.63 3.03 10.06
CA VAL A 90 7.86 4.47 9.95
C VAL A 90 9.26 4.69 9.35
N SER A 91 9.33 4.71 8.01
CA SER A 91 10.57 4.80 7.23
C SER A 91 10.95 6.22 6.79
N VAL A 92 10.06 7.20 6.98
CA VAL A 92 10.27 8.62 6.64
C VAL A 92 9.55 9.55 7.63
#